data_AF-A0A2V9H2H9-F1
#
_entry.id   AF-A0A2V9H2H9-F1
#
_cell.length_a   1.000
_cell.length_b   1.000
_cell.length_c   1.000
_cell.angle_alpha   90.00
_cell.angle_beta   90.00
_cell.angle_gamma   90.00
#
_symmetry.space_group_name_H-M   'P 1'
#
loop_
_entity.id
_entity.type
_entity.pdbx_description
1 polymer ?
#
loop_
_entity_poly.entity_id
_entity_poly.type
_entity_poly.pdbx_seq_one_letter_code
_entity_poly.pdbx_strand_id
1 'polypeptide(L)'
;FRYDGTKQTVNLSPPLADAVFRCLWSTATGWGVFARQQSAGKTFFRIRVDHGSLPVRSFELKAHGAKARATLGGAELRHTLEVETGAIIRLEQPLTLGDGQELVLEVLA
;
A
#
# COMPACT_ATOMS: atom_id res chain seq x y z
N PHE A 1 4.10 -1.04 9.33
CA PHE A 1 2.69 -0.90 8.92
C PHE A 1 1.97 -0.13 10.01
N ARG A 2 1.30 0.95 9.67
CA ARG A 2 0.42 1.67 10.60
C ARG A 2 -0.90 1.96 9.89
N TYR A 3 -2.01 1.72 10.57
CA TYR A 3 -3.34 1.92 10.01
C TYR A 3 -4.13 2.92 10.86
N ASP A 4 -4.73 3.91 10.20
CA ASP A 4 -5.72 4.81 10.77
C ASP A 4 -7.11 4.37 10.28
N GLY A 5 -7.87 3.73 11.16
CA GLY A 5 -9.19 3.20 10.83
C GLY A 5 -10.25 4.25 10.55
N THR A 6 -10.12 5.46 11.11
CA THR A 6 -11.06 6.56 10.89
C THR A 6 -10.87 7.17 9.51
N LYS A 7 -9.61 7.31 9.07
CA LYS A 7 -9.27 7.86 7.75
C LYS A 7 -9.18 6.81 6.65
N GLN A 8 -9.12 5.52 7.02
CA GLN A 8 -8.82 4.40 6.12
C GLN A 8 -7.45 4.58 5.45
N THR A 9 -6.48 5.09 6.20
CA THR A 9 -5.12 5.39 5.72
C THR A 9 -4.15 4.33 6.18
N VAL A 10 -3.35 3.80 5.26
CA VAL A 10 -2.26 2.87 5.56
C VAL A 10 -0.91 3.55 5.32
N ASN A 11 -0.06 3.60 6.34
CA ASN A 11 1.31 4.05 6.21
C ASN A 11 2.27 2.85 6.08
N LEU A 12 3.00 2.82 4.96
CA LEU A 12 3.93 1.78 4.55
C LEU A 12 5.37 2.31 4.49
N SER A 13 5.84 2.86 5.61
CA SER A 13 7.19 3.43 5.73
C SER A 13 8.08 2.57 6.63
N PRO A 14 8.62 1.42 6.16
CA PRO A 14 9.54 0.63 6.97
C PRO A 14 10.81 1.43 7.31
N PRO A 15 11.37 1.26 8.52
CA PRO A 15 12.54 2.02 8.97
C PRO A 15 13.83 1.61 8.23
N LEU A 16 13.93 0.34 7.83
CA LEU A 16 15.12 -0.23 7.17
C LEU A 16 15.16 0.10 5.69
N ALA A 17 16.36 0.43 5.19
CA ALA A 17 16.62 0.77 3.79
C ALA A 17 16.77 -0.46 2.87
N ASP A 18 16.51 -1.66 3.38
CA ASP A 18 16.67 -2.91 2.63
C ASP A 18 15.84 -2.90 1.34
N ALA A 19 16.43 -3.47 0.29
CA ALA A 19 15.79 -3.60 -1.02
C ALA A 19 14.53 -4.47 -0.97
N VAL A 20 14.40 -5.33 0.04
CA VAL A 20 13.24 -6.19 0.29
C VAL A 20 12.87 -6.10 1.77
N PHE A 21 11.60 -5.87 2.06
CA PHE A 21 11.03 -5.86 3.40
C PHE A 21 9.73 -6.64 3.42
N ARG A 22 9.46 -7.38 4.51
CA ARG A 22 8.20 -8.09 4.73
C ARG A 22 7.86 -8.13 6.22
N CYS A 23 6.61 -7.87 6.58
CA CYS A 23 6.12 -8.08 7.94
C CYS A 23 4.66 -8.54 7.96
N LEU A 24 4.28 -9.17 9.08
CA LEU A 24 2.87 -9.32 9.45
C LEU A 24 2.28 -7.92 9.72
N TRP A 25 1.03 -7.72 9.34
CA TRP A 25 0.20 -6.64 9.88
C TRP A 25 -1.07 -7.22 10.48
N SER A 26 -1.61 -6.54 11.48
CA SER A 26 -2.89 -6.87 12.09
C SER A 26 -3.60 -5.60 12.53
N THR A 27 -4.91 -5.58 12.40
CA THR A 27 -5.81 -4.52 12.88
C THR A 27 -6.97 -5.18 13.64
N ALA A 28 -7.97 -4.39 14.06
CA ALA A 28 -9.18 -4.94 14.67
C ALA A 28 -10.03 -5.78 13.68
N THR A 29 -9.90 -5.55 12.37
CA THR A 29 -10.77 -6.14 11.33
C THR A 29 -10.13 -7.28 10.55
N GLY A 30 -8.82 -7.52 10.71
CA GLY A 30 -8.12 -8.56 9.99
C GLY A 30 -6.62 -8.54 10.16
N TRP A 31 -5.95 -9.44 9.45
CA TRP A 31 -4.49 -9.55 9.42
C TRP A 31 -4.02 -10.07 8.06
N GLY A 32 -2.71 -9.92 7.83
CA GLY A 32 -2.08 -10.40 6.62
C GLY A 32 -0.63 -9.94 6.50
N VAL A 33 -0.18 -9.79 5.26
CA VAL A 33 1.22 -9.52 4.94
C VAL A 33 1.38 -8.20 4.23
N PHE A 34 2.37 -7.43 4.68
CA PHE A 34 2.87 -6.26 3.98
C PHE A 34 4.27 -6.58 3.46
N ALA A 35 4.53 -6.31 2.18
CA ALA A 35 5.86 -6.39 1.60
C ALA A 35 6.20 -5.11 0.82
N ARG A 36 7.48 -4.72 0.86
CA ARG A 36 8.06 -3.67 0.03
C ARG A 36 9.25 -4.25 -0.72
N GLN A 37 9.38 -3.88 -1.98
CA GLN A 37 10.55 -4.21 -2.80
C GLN A 37 10.95 -3.02 -3.65
N GLN A 38 12.23 -2.68 -3.65
CA GLN A 38 12.80 -1.68 -4.53
C GLN A 38 13.60 -2.36 -5.63
N SER A 39 13.33 -2.04 -6.89
CA SER A 39 14.01 -2.62 -8.05
C SER A 39 13.95 -1.67 -9.25
N ALA A 40 15.10 -1.43 -9.89
CA ALA A 40 15.21 -0.71 -11.16
C ALA A 40 14.40 0.60 -11.25
N GLY A 41 14.55 1.49 -10.25
CA GLY A 41 13.81 2.77 -10.21
C GLY A 41 12.33 2.66 -9.84
N LYS A 42 11.85 1.48 -9.45
CA LYS A 42 10.48 1.25 -8.99
C LYS A 42 10.48 0.81 -7.54
N THR A 43 9.48 1.26 -6.79
CA THR A 43 9.17 0.73 -5.47
C THR A 43 7.79 0.07 -5.50
N PHE A 44 7.77 -1.23 -5.21
CA PHE A 44 6.57 -2.04 -5.10
C PHE A 44 6.18 -2.15 -3.64
N PHE A 45 4.90 -1.97 -3.35
CA PHE A 45 4.29 -2.25 -2.06
C PHE A 45 3.15 -3.24 -2.28
N ARG A 46 3.11 -4.31 -1.50
CA ARG A 46 2.04 -5.31 -1.55
C ARG A 46 1.39 -5.40 -0.19
N ILE A 47 0.06 -5.32 -0.17
CA ILE A 47 -0.76 -5.57 1.01
C ILE A 47 -1.68 -6.73 0.66
N ARG A 48 -1.49 -7.86 1.33
CA ARG A 48 -2.35 -9.03 1.23
C ARG A 48 -3.12 -9.21 2.52
N VAL A 49 -4.43 -9.46 2.41
CA VAL A 49 -5.29 -9.87 3.54
C VAL A 49 -5.32 -11.39 3.56
N ASP A 50 -4.79 -11.97 4.63
CA ASP A 50 -4.86 -13.43 4.81
C ASP A 50 -6.16 -13.84 5.52
N HIS A 51 -6.69 -12.99 6.41
CA HIS A 51 -8.00 -13.18 7.03
C HIS A 51 -8.61 -11.86 7.51
N GLY A 52 -9.93 -11.75 7.38
CA GLY A 52 -10.73 -10.59 7.75
C GLY A 52 -10.83 -9.55 6.63
N SER A 53 -10.71 -8.28 7.00
CA SER A 53 -10.81 -7.19 6.03
C SER A 53 -9.96 -5.98 6.39
N LEU A 54 -9.62 -5.19 5.37
CA LEU A 54 -8.93 -3.92 5.51
C LEU A 54 -9.59 -2.86 4.61
N PRO A 55 -10.43 -1.99 5.16
CA PRO A 55 -10.90 -0.79 4.47
C PRO A 55 -9.72 0.14 4.17
N VAL A 56 -9.63 0.62 2.93
CA VAL A 56 -8.53 1.48 2.47
C VAL A 56 -9.05 2.59 1.56
N ARG A 57 -8.46 3.76 1.75
CA ARG A 57 -8.71 4.96 0.92
C ARG A 57 -7.40 5.58 0.44
N SER A 58 -6.39 5.63 1.29
CA SER A 58 -5.10 6.22 0.93
C SER A 58 -3.90 5.50 1.55
N PHE A 59 -2.76 5.67 0.90
CA PHE A 59 -1.50 5.04 1.25
C PHE A 59 -0.40 6.09 1.34
N GLU A 60 0.26 6.14 2.48
CA GLU A 60 1.45 6.97 2.69
C GLU A 60 2.69 6.08 2.55
N LEU A 61 3.51 6.38 1.56
CA LEU A 61 4.59 5.52 1.10
C LEU A 61 5.94 6.22 1.24
N LYS A 62 6.92 5.52 1.82
CA LYS A 62 8.33 5.91 1.77
C LYS A 62 8.92 5.51 0.41
N ALA A 63 8.56 6.25 -0.62
CA ALA A 63 9.06 6.13 -1.98
C ALA A 63 9.13 7.51 -2.65
N HIS A 64 9.99 7.62 -3.66
CA HIS A 64 10.11 8.81 -4.51
C HIS A 64 9.72 8.44 -5.94
N GLY A 65 8.99 9.33 -6.60
CA GLY A 65 8.55 9.13 -7.97
C GLY A 65 7.42 10.04 -8.39
N ALA A 66 7.30 10.28 -9.69
CA ALA A 66 6.29 11.17 -10.27
C ALA A 66 5.07 10.43 -10.84
N LYS A 67 5.13 9.09 -10.88
CA LYS A 67 4.03 8.24 -11.37
C LYS A 67 3.77 7.11 -10.39
N ALA A 68 2.51 6.74 -10.27
CA ALA A 68 2.09 5.61 -9.49
C ALA A 68 1.10 4.73 -10.27
N ARG A 69 0.98 3.49 -9.83
CA ARG A 69 -0.05 2.55 -10.25
C ARG A 69 -0.58 1.82 -9.03
N ALA A 70 -1.89 1.62 -8.96
CA ALA A 70 -2.55 0.81 -7.95
C ALA A 70 -3.33 -0.29 -8.65
N THR A 71 -3.15 -1.55 -8.24
CA THR A 71 -3.88 -2.69 -8.81
C THR A 71 -4.42 -3.62 -7.73
N LEU A 72 -5.62 -4.14 -7.95
CA LEU A 72 -6.27 -5.14 -7.10
C LEU A 72 -6.57 -6.37 -7.96
N GLY A 73 -5.96 -7.52 -7.63
CA GLY A 73 -6.13 -8.73 -8.44
C GLY A 73 -5.77 -8.54 -9.92
N GLY A 74 -4.81 -7.64 -10.21
CA GLY A 74 -4.39 -7.30 -11.58
C GLY A 74 -5.21 -6.22 -12.28
N ALA A 75 -6.38 -5.83 -11.77
CA ALA A 75 -7.16 -4.72 -12.30
C ALA A 75 -6.65 -3.38 -11.78
N GLU A 76 -6.43 -2.41 -12.66
CA GLU A 76 -5.94 -1.07 -12.30
C GLU A 76 -7.05 -0.22 -11.66
N LEU A 77 -6.71 0.43 -10.55
CA LEU A 77 -7.58 1.30 -9.78
C LEU A 77 -7.30 2.76 -10.13
N ARG A 78 -8.37 3.55 -10.25
CA ARG A 78 -8.24 5.01 -10.39
C ARG A 78 -7.76 5.63 -9.07
N HIS A 79 -6.78 6.51 -9.18
CA HIS A 79 -6.13 7.13 -8.03
C HIS A 79 -5.49 8.46 -8.41
N THR A 80 -5.19 9.27 -7.40
CA THR A 80 -4.29 10.42 -7.51
C THR A 80 -2.98 10.13 -6.78
N LEU A 81 -1.93 10.85 -7.17
CA LEU A 81 -0.62 10.83 -6.53
C LEU A 81 -0.28 12.24 -6.06
N GLU A 82 0.01 12.38 -4.78
CA GLU A 82 0.59 13.58 -4.17
C GLU A 82 2.04 13.27 -3.80
N VAL A 83 2.98 14.10 -4.28
CA VAL A 83 4.41 13.96 -4.02
C VAL A 83 4.84 15.08 -3.09
N GLU A 84 5.09 14.75 -1.84
CA GLU A 84 5.58 15.68 -0.82
C GLU A 84 6.96 15.21 -0.32
N THR A 85 7.09 14.89 0.98
CA THR A 85 8.28 14.25 1.56
C THR A 85 8.38 12.76 1.23
N GLY A 86 7.28 12.18 0.72
CA GLY A 86 7.16 10.83 0.17
C GLY A 86 6.04 10.80 -0.87
N ALA A 87 5.50 9.62 -1.16
CA ALA A 87 4.38 9.45 -2.08
C ALA A 87 3.09 9.14 -1.33
N ILE A 88 2.02 9.89 -1.63
CA ILE A 88 0.68 9.61 -1.13
C ILE A 88 -0.19 9.19 -2.31
N ILE A 89 -0.65 7.94 -2.29
CA ILE A 89 -1.63 7.43 -3.27
C ILE A 89 -3.02 7.51 -2.63
N ARG A 90 -3.96 8.20 -3.28
CA ARG A 90 -5.35 8.27 -2.84
C ARG A 90 -6.24 7.62 -3.89
N LEU A 91 -6.97 6.58 -3.51
CA LEU A 91 -7.93 5.92 -4.39
C LEU A 91 -9.11 6.86 -4.65
N GLU A 92 -9.60 6.91 -5.88
CA GLU A 92 -10.77 7.73 -6.24
C GLU A 92 -12.02 7.27 -5.48
N GLN A 93 -12.15 5.95 -5.29
CA GLN A 93 -13.18 5.34 -4.45
C GLN A 93 -12.51 4.50 -3.36
N PRO A 94 -12.92 4.64 -2.08
CA PRO A 94 -12.46 3.74 -1.04
C PRO A 94 -12.92 2.31 -1.36
N LEU A 95 -12.13 1.32 -0.96
CA LEU A 95 -12.47 -0.08 -1.11
C LEU A 95 -12.14 -0.85 0.16
N THR A 96 -12.70 -2.06 0.27
CA THR A 96 -12.37 -2.98 1.35
C THR A 96 -11.68 -4.20 0.76
N LEU A 97 -10.43 -4.42 1.15
CA LEU A 97 -9.73 -5.66 0.86
C LEU A 97 -10.29 -6.75 1.79
N GLY A 98 -10.69 -7.89 1.24
CA GLY A 98 -11.12 -9.08 1.97
C GLY A 98 -10.16 -10.26 1.80
N ASP A 99 -10.55 -11.40 2.36
CA ASP A 99 -9.76 -12.64 2.37
C ASP A 99 -9.14 -12.98 1.00
N GLY A 100 -7.83 -13.25 1.01
CA GLY A 100 -7.07 -13.66 -0.17
C GLY A 100 -6.80 -12.53 -1.17
N GLN A 101 -7.35 -11.33 -0.98
CA GLN A 101 -7.10 -10.21 -1.87
C GLN A 101 -5.74 -9.58 -1.62
N GLU A 102 -5.09 -9.19 -2.71
CA GLU A 102 -3.82 -8.49 -2.69
C GLU A 102 -3.93 -7.18 -3.50
N LEU A 103 -3.58 -6.08 -2.84
CA LEU A 103 -3.37 -4.80 -3.46
C LEU A 103 -1.88 -4.58 -3.72
N VAL A 104 -1.55 -4.18 -4.94
CA VAL A 104 -0.19 -3.81 -5.34
C VAL A 104 -0.16 -2.33 -5.68
N LEU A 105 0.76 -1.61 -5.05
CA LEU A 105 1.08 -0.22 -5.33
C LEU A 105 2.49 -0.14 -5.92
N GLU A 106 2.64 0.60 -7.01
CA GLU A 106 3.90 0.86 -7.67
C GLU A 106 4.16 2.36 -7.67
N VAL A 107 5.35 2.78 -7.29
CA VAL A 107 5.83 4.16 -7.44
C VAL A 107 7.07 4.13 -8.34
N LEU A 108 7.05 4.91 -9.42
CA LEU A 108 8.12 4.98 -10.41
C LEU A 108 8.91 6.27 -10.21
N ALA A 109 10.20 6.12 -9.92
CA ALA A 109 11.18 7.20 -9.77
C ALA A 109 11.39 7.97 -11.08
#